data_AF-A0A9E1U788-F1
#
_entry.id   AF-A0A9E1U788-F1
#
_cell.length_a   1.000
_cell.length_b   1.000
_cell.length_c   1.000
_cell.angle_alpha   90.00
_cell.angle_beta   90.00
_cell.angle_gamma   90.00
#
_symmetry.space_group_name_H-M   'P 1'
#
loop_
_entity.id
_entity.type
_entity.pdbx_description
1 polymer ?
#
loop_
_entity_poly.entity_id
_entity_poly.type
_entity_poly.pdbx_seq_one_letter_code
_entity_poly.pdbx_strand_id
1 'polypeptide(L)'
;MAKQPSENKDTPNVNILKMQQELEEIAKDVLAMEGKGFFAKLGLGRKTREVTPATGTDILEIAFLRGDKEINKLVSQLSGDPKNQAIRMQLVGRALQMEGRPQLEAARALLIHSCLPFYWGEVTGPAVQMLLKTFKLYLERILQIHKEKMMAIQSNVLKGVNLSGIEVNEDDMEDSGVGNRAGMMMEIKICEGLLEKISEASVTLQNKMGVSLSKYELDLALGKGGGGGMFGSEGSDINVEQVQGIVTTKIMHSIDMIKLIPMMNSAGLSLAEKMKEIEDKIPYPWVMIGRLNQQMVRYHIMRMEAGDDQARPFVAPAFNAAVVAYRRSMKTVSQSMPKKQDLPALAEFANLTYYGYINRQIMRLDKEGLKKLLQAGKDAADAAMTVDESYAPMQARLLRACNSMGMGLSEGETQE
;
A
#
# COMPACT_ATOMS: atom_id res chain seq x y z
N MET A 1 -1.68 -15.20 -19.13
CA MET A 1 -1.83 -15.23 -17.67
C MET A 1 -0.70 -14.41 -17.08
N ALA A 2 -0.98 -13.40 -16.25
CA ALA A 2 0.09 -12.70 -15.52
C ALA A 2 0.79 -13.73 -14.62
N LYS A 3 2.13 -13.79 -14.65
CA LYS A 3 2.87 -14.62 -13.68
C LYS A 3 2.42 -14.20 -12.29
N GLN A 4 2.04 -15.16 -11.45
CA GLN A 4 1.91 -14.88 -10.02
C GLN A 4 3.22 -14.24 -9.55
N PRO A 5 3.15 -13.27 -8.63
CA PRO A 5 4.36 -12.65 -8.13
C PRO A 5 5.34 -13.68 -7.58
N SER A 6 6.43 -13.91 -8.31
CA SER A 6 7.51 -14.79 -7.86
C SER A 6 8.36 -14.05 -6.84
N GLU A 7 8.46 -14.64 -5.65
CA GLU A 7 9.23 -14.10 -4.53
C GLU A 7 10.73 -14.03 -4.87
N ASN A 8 11.38 -12.91 -4.50
CA ASN A 8 12.83 -12.89 -4.43
C ASN A 8 13.25 -13.54 -3.12
N LYS A 9 13.79 -14.75 -3.21
CA LYS A 9 14.26 -15.54 -2.05
C LYS A 9 15.42 -14.87 -1.31
N ASP A 10 16.13 -13.95 -1.98
CA ASP A 10 17.26 -13.21 -1.41
C ASP A 10 16.82 -11.99 -0.59
N THR A 11 15.52 -11.63 -0.63
CA THR A 11 14.93 -10.53 0.16
C THR A 11 13.70 -10.98 0.95
N PRO A 12 13.83 -11.95 1.87
CA PRO A 12 12.69 -12.58 2.53
C PRO A 12 11.90 -11.64 3.46
N ASN A 13 12.54 -10.61 4.02
CA ASN A 13 11.94 -9.72 5.01
C ASN A 13 11.19 -8.54 4.38
N VAL A 14 11.53 -8.14 3.14
CA VAL A 14 10.86 -7.06 2.40
C VAL A 14 9.91 -7.54 1.31
N ASN A 15 9.39 -8.76 1.43
CA ASN A 15 8.40 -9.32 0.51
C ASN A 15 6.98 -8.77 0.76
N ILE A 16 6.76 -7.53 0.33
CA ILE A 16 5.48 -6.81 0.47
C ILE A 16 4.30 -7.56 -0.17
N LEU A 17 4.51 -8.21 -1.33
CA LEU A 17 3.43 -8.90 -2.04
C LEU A 17 2.93 -10.13 -1.26
N LYS A 18 3.84 -10.88 -0.65
CA LYS A 18 3.48 -11.99 0.23
C LYS A 18 2.73 -11.49 1.47
N MET A 19 3.21 -10.40 2.09
CA MET A 19 2.51 -9.80 3.24
C MET A 19 1.11 -9.30 2.86
N GLN A 20 0.91 -8.75 1.66
CA GLN A 20 -0.42 -8.41 1.16
C GLN A 20 -1.33 -9.64 1.04
N GLN A 21 -0.84 -10.73 0.46
CA GLN A 21 -1.61 -11.97 0.31
C GLN A 21 -2.01 -12.55 1.66
N GLU A 22 -1.08 -12.60 2.61
CA GLU A 22 -1.33 -13.00 3.99
C GLU A 22 -2.39 -12.12 4.66
N LEU A 23 -2.31 -10.79 4.49
CA LEU A 23 -3.31 -9.86 5.01
C LEU A 23 -4.70 -10.08 4.39
N GLU A 24 -4.77 -10.35 3.09
CA GLU A 24 -6.04 -10.68 2.42
C GLU A 24 -6.65 -11.98 2.95
N GLU A 25 -5.84 -13.01 3.16
CA GLU A 25 -6.27 -14.30 3.72
C GLU A 25 -6.79 -14.13 5.14
N ILE A 26 -6.02 -13.48 6.02
CA ILE A 26 -6.45 -13.20 7.39
C ILE A 26 -7.73 -12.36 7.41
N ALA A 27 -7.83 -11.36 6.52
CA ALA A 27 -9.02 -10.53 6.44
C ALA A 27 -10.26 -11.33 6.00
N LYS A 28 -10.11 -12.24 5.04
CA LYS A 28 -11.19 -13.17 4.61
C LYS A 28 -11.59 -14.11 5.74
N ASP A 29 -10.64 -14.66 6.48
CA ASP A 29 -10.93 -15.54 7.62
C ASP A 29 -11.74 -14.81 8.70
N VAL A 30 -11.37 -13.57 9.01
CA VAL A 30 -12.10 -12.72 9.96
C VAL A 30 -13.50 -12.36 9.45
N LEU A 31 -13.70 -12.19 8.13
CA LEU A 31 -15.03 -12.06 7.54
C LEU A 31 -15.85 -13.35 7.65
N ALA A 32 -15.27 -14.51 7.36
CA ALA A 32 -15.95 -15.80 7.44
C ALA A 32 -16.40 -16.18 8.86
N MET A 33 -15.78 -15.60 9.89
CA MET A 33 -16.24 -15.77 11.28
C MET A 33 -17.60 -15.10 11.56
N GLU A 34 -18.08 -14.15 10.76
CA GLU A 34 -19.34 -13.41 11.00
C GLU A 34 -20.60 -14.30 11.00
N GLY A 35 -20.59 -15.46 10.33
CA GLY A 35 -21.72 -16.39 10.29
C GLY A 35 -21.71 -17.50 11.33
N LYS A 36 -20.66 -17.63 12.14
CA LYS A 36 -20.54 -18.68 13.15
C LYS A 36 -21.15 -18.20 14.47
N GLY A 37 -22.11 -18.94 15.01
CA GLY A 37 -22.77 -18.61 16.28
C GLY A 37 -21.77 -18.45 17.44
N PHE A 38 -22.17 -17.75 18.50
CA PHE A 38 -21.36 -17.46 19.69
C PHE A 38 -20.55 -18.66 20.20
N PHE A 39 -21.13 -19.87 20.21
CA PHE A 39 -20.48 -21.11 20.64
C PHE A 39 -19.43 -21.68 19.66
N ALA A 40 -19.59 -21.44 18.36
CA ALA A 40 -18.58 -21.78 17.34
C ALA A 40 -17.43 -20.75 17.32
N LYS A 41 -17.70 -19.48 17.69
CA LYS A 41 -16.69 -18.43 17.92
C LYS A 41 -15.90 -18.63 19.22
N LEU A 42 -16.54 -19.14 20.28
CA LEU A 42 -15.90 -19.41 21.58
C LEU A 42 -14.99 -20.64 21.61
N GLY A 43 -14.96 -21.46 20.55
CA GLY A 43 -14.10 -22.64 20.50
C GLY A 43 -14.38 -23.67 21.59
N LEU A 44 -15.63 -23.79 22.08
CA LEU A 44 -16.05 -24.72 23.14
C LEU A 44 -15.94 -26.23 22.77
N GLY A 45 -15.13 -26.58 21.77
CA GLY A 45 -14.78 -27.95 21.40
C GLY A 45 -13.39 -28.13 20.78
N ARG A 46 -12.59 -27.06 20.56
CA ARG A 46 -11.20 -27.20 20.08
C ARG A 46 -10.24 -27.01 21.26
N LYS A 47 -9.59 -28.09 21.67
CA LYS A 47 -8.61 -28.12 22.79
C LYS A 47 -7.35 -27.27 22.54
N THR A 48 -7.20 -26.69 21.36
CA THR A 48 -6.13 -25.75 21.00
C THR A 48 -6.74 -24.52 20.36
N ARG A 49 -6.55 -23.35 20.99
CA ARG A 49 -6.87 -22.05 20.39
C ARG A 49 -5.91 -21.88 19.21
N GLU A 50 -6.44 -21.82 18.00
CA GLU A 50 -5.64 -21.67 16.78
C GLU A 50 -4.88 -20.34 16.87
N VAL A 51 -3.55 -20.39 16.77
CA VAL A 51 -2.67 -19.21 16.87
C VAL A 51 -2.79 -18.44 15.57
N THR A 52 -3.41 -17.27 15.61
CA THR A 52 -3.70 -16.49 14.40
C THR A 52 -3.77 -14.98 14.66
N PRO A 53 -3.24 -14.15 13.73
CA PRO A 53 -3.43 -12.70 13.75
C PRO A 53 -4.90 -12.26 13.67
N ALA A 54 -5.78 -13.12 13.14
CA ALA A 54 -7.22 -12.89 13.09
C ALA A 54 -7.76 -12.56 14.49
N THR A 55 -7.42 -13.38 15.49
CA THR A 55 -7.87 -13.25 16.89
C THR A 55 -6.85 -12.56 17.79
N GLY A 56 -5.65 -12.27 17.27
CA GLY A 56 -4.51 -11.69 17.99
C GLY A 56 -3.81 -12.63 18.95
N THR A 57 -4.03 -13.93 18.81
CA THR A 57 -3.42 -14.95 19.66
C THR A 57 -1.96 -15.23 19.30
N ASP A 58 -1.55 -14.93 18.07
CA ASP A 58 -0.15 -14.92 17.61
C ASP A 58 0.73 -14.01 18.47
N ILE A 59 0.22 -12.85 18.90
CA ILE A 59 0.93 -11.93 19.77
C ILE A 59 1.36 -12.59 21.10
N LEU A 60 0.59 -13.55 21.62
CA LEU A 60 0.91 -14.23 22.88
C LEU A 60 2.07 -15.22 22.75
N GLU A 61 2.37 -15.68 21.53
CA GLU A 61 3.51 -16.55 21.28
C GLU A 61 4.84 -15.79 21.29
N ILE A 62 4.79 -14.47 21.07
CA ILE A 62 5.98 -13.62 20.97
C ILE A 62 6.51 -13.32 22.35
N ALA A 63 7.73 -13.79 22.66
CA ALA A 63 8.36 -13.66 23.97
C ALA A 63 8.39 -12.21 24.51
N PHE A 64 8.58 -11.23 23.62
CA PHE A 64 8.58 -9.80 23.98
C PHE A 64 7.22 -9.31 24.50
N LEU A 65 6.11 -9.88 24.01
CA LEU A 65 4.74 -9.46 24.31
C LEU A 65 4.06 -10.39 25.35
N ARG A 66 4.61 -11.59 25.51
CA ARG A 66 4.09 -12.63 26.41
C ARG A 66 4.15 -12.17 27.87
N GLY A 67 3.08 -12.46 28.61
CA GLY A 67 3.02 -12.23 30.05
C GLY A 67 2.52 -10.84 30.48
N ASP A 68 2.38 -9.89 29.56
CA ASP A 68 1.76 -8.59 29.88
C ASP A 68 0.24 -8.76 30.10
N LYS A 69 -0.25 -8.33 31.27
CA LYS A 69 -1.65 -8.53 31.68
C LYS A 69 -2.63 -7.76 30.79
N GLU A 70 -2.24 -6.59 30.31
CA GLU A 70 -3.08 -5.74 29.46
C GLU A 70 -3.16 -6.31 28.04
N ILE A 71 -2.03 -6.76 27.48
CA ILE A 71 -2.00 -7.49 26.21
C ILE A 71 -2.91 -8.72 26.26
N ASN A 72 -2.81 -9.55 27.31
CA ASN A 72 -3.68 -10.73 27.46
C ASN A 72 -5.17 -10.37 27.48
N LYS A 73 -5.54 -9.28 28.18
CA LYS A 73 -6.92 -8.78 28.22
C LYS A 73 -7.40 -8.33 26.84
N LEU A 74 -6.58 -7.56 26.13
CA LEU A 74 -6.91 -7.05 24.79
C LEU A 74 -7.04 -8.18 23.76
N VAL A 75 -6.15 -9.19 23.81
CA VAL A 75 -6.26 -10.39 22.96
C VAL A 75 -7.53 -11.19 23.27
N SER A 76 -7.91 -11.29 24.55
CA SER A 76 -9.18 -11.93 24.91
C SER A 76 -10.39 -11.20 24.33
N GLN A 77 -10.37 -9.86 24.32
CA GLN A 77 -11.41 -9.04 23.71
C GLN A 77 -11.44 -9.22 22.19
N LEU A 78 -10.29 -9.18 21.51
CA LEU A 78 -10.20 -9.44 20.07
C LEU A 78 -10.63 -10.83 19.66
N SER A 79 -10.44 -11.83 20.51
CA SER A 79 -10.95 -13.17 20.20
C SER A 79 -12.47 -13.25 20.21
N GLY A 80 -13.13 -12.41 21.02
CA GLY A 80 -14.59 -12.27 21.00
C GLY A 80 -15.09 -11.42 19.84
N ASP A 81 -14.35 -10.36 19.51
CA ASP A 81 -14.64 -9.44 18.40
C ASP A 81 -13.37 -9.14 17.57
N PRO A 82 -13.03 -10.01 16.60
CA PRO A 82 -11.82 -9.87 15.78
C PRO A 82 -11.75 -8.58 14.96
N LYS A 83 -12.87 -7.92 14.69
CA LYS A 83 -12.91 -6.72 13.85
C LYS A 83 -12.76 -5.43 14.63
N ASN A 84 -12.70 -5.50 15.96
CA ASN A 84 -12.64 -4.31 16.78
C ASN A 84 -11.35 -3.51 16.56
N GLN A 85 -11.41 -2.49 15.70
CA GLN A 85 -10.26 -1.64 15.41
C GLN A 85 -9.75 -0.93 16.65
N ALA A 86 -10.63 -0.45 17.54
CA ALA A 86 -10.21 0.27 18.74
C ALA A 86 -9.36 -0.62 19.66
N ILE A 87 -9.82 -1.85 19.94
CA ILE A 87 -9.05 -2.82 20.74
C ILE A 87 -7.76 -3.22 20.03
N ARG A 88 -7.79 -3.40 18.70
CA ARG A 88 -6.58 -3.72 17.92
C ARG A 88 -5.54 -2.59 17.96
N MET A 89 -5.97 -1.33 17.89
CA MET A 89 -5.08 -0.18 18.01
C MET A 89 -4.55 -0.01 19.43
N GLN A 90 -5.36 -0.30 20.47
CA GLN A 90 -4.89 -0.32 21.86
C GLN A 90 -3.84 -1.41 22.08
N LEU A 91 -4.04 -2.61 21.51
CA LEU A 91 -3.08 -3.71 21.58
C LEU A 91 -1.73 -3.32 20.96
N VAL A 92 -1.75 -2.77 19.75
CA VAL A 92 -0.53 -2.29 19.08
C VAL A 92 0.10 -1.12 19.85
N GLY A 93 -0.71 -0.18 20.34
CA GLY A 93 -0.26 0.96 21.13
C GLY A 93 0.44 0.54 22.43
N ARG A 94 -0.14 -0.41 23.16
CA ARG A 94 0.44 -0.99 24.38
C ARG A 94 1.79 -1.65 24.09
N ALA A 95 1.85 -2.48 23.06
CA ALA A 95 3.09 -3.16 22.66
C ALA A 95 4.21 -2.17 22.28
N LEU A 96 3.87 -1.05 21.63
CA LEU A 96 4.83 0.00 21.28
C LEU A 96 5.29 0.86 22.47
N GLN A 97 4.63 0.77 23.62
CA GLN A 97 4.99 1.47 24.86
C GLN A 97 5.79 0.59 25.82
N MET A 98 5.89 -0.72 25.55
CA MET A 98 6.68 -1.63 26.39
C MET A 98 8.15 -1.27 26.37
N GLU A 99 8.81 -1.44 27.51
CA GLU A 99 10.26 -1.24 27.62
C GLU A 99 11.02 -2.30 26.81
N GLY A 100 12.11 -1.88 26.18
CA GLY A 100 12.94 -2.72 25.33
C GLY A 100 12.66 -2.54 23.83
N ARG A 101 13.54 -3.10 23.01
CA ARG A 101 13.40 -3.04 21.55
C ARG A 101 12.73 -4.32 21.04
N PRO A 102 11.56 -4.24 20.38
CA PRO A 102 10.88 -5.43 19.88
C PRO A 102 11.75 -6.13 18.84
N GLN A 103 11.78 -7.46 18.88
CA GLN A 103 12.46 -8.29 17.88
C GLN A 103 11.75 -8.19 16.51
N LEU A 104 12.39 -8.67 15.44
CA LEU A 104 11.82 -8.57 14.08
C LEU A 104 10.44 -9.23 13.97
N GLU A 105 10.26 -10.39 14.60
CA GLU A 105 8.98 -11.11 14.67
C GLU A 105 7.89 -10.26 15.35
N ALA A 106 8.21 -9.66 16.49
CA ALA A 106 7.32 -8.73 17.18
C ALA A 106 6.96 -7.53 16.30
N ALA A 107 7.95 -6.90 15.65
CA ALA A 107 7.71 -5.76 14.76
C ALA A 107 6.81 -6.14 13.57
N ARG A 108 6.99 -7.33 13.00
CA ARG A 108 6.13 -7.87 11.92
C ARG A 108 4.71 -8.09 12.40
N ALA A 109 4.52 -8.72 13.56
CA ALA A 109 3.18 -8.96 14.11
C ALA A 109 2.43 -7.66 14.35
N LEU A 110 3.10 -6.66 14.96
CA LEU A 110 2.50 -5.33 15.17
C LEU A 110 2.12 -4.64 13.86
N LEU A 111 2.93 -4.80 12.81
CA LEU A 111 2.64 -4.30 11.48
C LEU A 111 1.42 -5.00 10.84
N ILE A 112 1.32 -6.33 10.94
CA ILE A 112 0.14 -7.06 10.46
C ILE A 112 -1.12 -6.59 11.20
N HIS A 113 -1.05 -6.47 12.52
CA HIS A 113 -2.16 -5.99 13.34
C HIS A 113 -2.58 -4.55 13.02
N SER A 114 -1.65 -3.66 12.68
CA SER A 114 -1.98 -2.30 12.28
C SER A 114 -2.60 -2.23 10.89
N CYS A 115 -2.27 -3.17 9.98
CA CYS A 115 -2.80 -3.25 8.62
C CYS A 115 -4.24 -3.77 8.53
N LEU A 116 -4.63 -4.71 9.38
CA LEU A 116 -5.90 -5.45 9.23
C LEU A 116 -7.18 -4.59 9.15
N PRO A 117 -7.38 -3.53 9.97
CA PRO A 117 -8.60 -2.71 9.89
C PRO A 117 -8.88 -2.15 8.50
N PHE A 118 -7.84 -1.75 7.77
CA PHE A 118 -7.95 -1.18 6.42
C PHE A 118 -8.51 -2.18 5.41
N TYR A 119 -8.20 -3.47 5.56
CA TYR A 119 -8.72 -4.54 4.71
C TYR A 119 -10.22 -4.82 4.93
N TRP A 120 -10.78 -4.36 6.05
CA TRP A 120 -12.22 -4.44 6.32
C TRP A 120 -12.96 -3.16 5.94
N GLY A 121 -12.25 -2.13 5.49
CA GLY A 121 -12.83 -0.83 5.13
C GLY A 121 -12.91 0.17 6.29
N GLU A 122 -12.15 -0.05 7.38
CA GLU A 122 -12.05 0.91 8.48
C GLU A 122 -10.76 1.72 8.39
N VAL A 123 -10.91 3.03 8.16
CA VAL A 123 -9.79 3.95 7.92
C VAL A 123 -9.95 5.18 8.81
N THR A 124 -9.05 5.35 9.76
CA THR A 124 -9.03 6.49 10.69
C THR A 124 -7.63 7.11 10.74
N GLY A 125 -7.54 8.41 11.00
CA GLY A 125 -6.26 9.09 11.18
C GLY A 125 -5.34 8.42 12.20
N PRO A 126 -5.82 8.08 13.43
CA PRO A 126 -5.04 7.35 14.42
C PRO A 126 -4.54 5.98 13.93
N ALA A 127 -5.35 5.23 13.19
CA ALA A 127 -4.93 3.94 12.64
C ALA A 127 -3.85 4.10 11.56
N VAL A 128 -3.94 5.14 10.71
CA VAL A 128 -2.90 5.45 9.70
C VAL A 128 -1.59 5.80 10.40
N GLN A 129 -1.63 6.60 11.47
CA GLN A 129 -0.43 6.91 12.27
C GLN A 129 0.19 5.64 12.89
N MET A 130 -0.64 4.75 13.43
CA MET A 130 -0.17 3.48 13.98
C MET A 130 0.47 2.59 12.91
N LEU A 131 -0.13 2.52 11.73
CA LEU A 131 0.40 1.81 10.57
C LEU A 131 1.76 2.37 10.14
N LEU A 132 1.89 3.70 10.00
CA LEU A 132 3.16 4.34 9.66
C LEU A 132 4.26 4.04 10.70
N LYS A 133 3.91 4.14 11.99
CA LYS A 133 4.85 3.86 13.09
C LYS A 133 5.31 2.41 13.12
N THR A 134 4.39 1.46 12.97
CA THR A 134 4.73 0.02 12.96
C THR A 134 5.47 -0.38 11.69
N PHE A 135 5.16 0.22 10.55
CA PHE A 135 5.88 -0.07 9.31
C PHE A 135 7.31 0.46 9.37
N LYS A 136 7.50 1.69 9.87
CA LYS A 136 8.83 2.24 10.15
C LYS A 136 9.63 1.34 11.10
N LEU A 137 9.02 0.93 12.22
CA LEU A 137 9.66 0.02 13.18
C LEU A 137 10.12 -1.29 12.51
N TYR A 138 9.26 -1.91 11.70
CA TYR A 138 9.61 -3.15 11.01
C TYR A 138 10.83 -2.98 10.08
N LEU A 139 10.84 -1.93 9.26
CA LEU A 139 11.95 -1.63 8.35
C LEU A 139 13.25 -1.31 9.12
N GLU A 140 13.17 -0.53 10.20
CA GLU A 140 14.33 -0.22 11.05
C GLU A 140 14.91 -1.46 11.72
N ARG A 141 14.07 -2.44 12.11
CA ARG A 141 14.56 -3.72 12.65
C ARG A 141 15.28 -4.56 11.61
N ILE A 142 14.79 -4.60 10.38
CA ILE A 142 15.49 -5.24 9.25
C ILE A 142 16.86 -4.59 9.04
N LEU A 143 16.89 -3.26 8.94
CA LEU A 143 18.14 -2.49 8.78
C LEU A 143 19.14 -2.76 9.89
N GLN A 144 18.69 -2.72 11.14
CA GLN A 144 19.55 -2.97 12.29
C GLN A 144 20.17 -4.37 12.23
N ILE A 145 19.36 -5.41 12.01
CA ILE A 145 19.82 -6.80 11.94
C ILE A 145 20.86 -6.97 10.83
N HIS A 146 20.61 -6.42 9.64
CA HIS A 146 21.58 -6.53 8.54
C HIS A 146 22.83 -5.70 8.77
N LYS A 147 22.74 -4.49 9.33
CA LYS A 147 23.91 -3.67 9.66
C LYS A 147 24.80 -4.35 10.70
N GLU A 148 24.21 -4.94 11.75
CA GLU A 148 24.93 -5.72 12.75
C GLU A 148 25.63 -6.95 12.14
N LYS A 149 24.92 -7.73 11.31
CA LYS A 149 25.50 -8.87 10.60
C LYS A 149 26.65 -8.45 9.68
N MET A 150 26.50 -7.34 8.95
CA MET A 150 27.53 -6.82 8.06
C MET A 150 28.78 -6.35 8.80
N MET A 151 28.63 -5.69 9.96
CA MET A 151 29.76 -5.33 10.82
C MET A 151 30.49 -6.56 11.37
N ALA A 152 29.74 -7.60 11.78
CA ALA A 152 30.33 -8.86 12.23
C ALA A 152 31.14 -9.55 11.12
N ILE A 153 30.62 -9.58 9.89
CA ILE A 153 31.33 -10.11 8.72
C ILE A 153 32.63 -9.30 8.46
N GLN A 154 32.56 -7.97 8.45
CA GLN A 154 33.73 -7.12 8.24
C GLN A 154 34.79 -7.33 9.34
N SER A 155 34.37 -7.43 10.60
CA SER A 155 35.26 -7.71 11.73
C SER A 155 35.98 -9.06 11.59
N ASN A 156 35.26 -10.11 11.18
CA ASN A 156 35.85 -11.43 10.95
C ASN A 156 36.84 -11.43 9.77
N VAL A 157 36.52 -10.75 8.67
CA VAL A 157 37.45 -10.60 7.54
C VAL A 157 38.72 -9.85 7.96
N LEU A 158 38.60 -8.80 8.77
CA LEU A 158 39.75 -8.04 9.29
C LEU A 158 40.61 -8.87 10.25
N LYS A 159 40.03 -9.79 11.04
CA LYS A 159 40.79 -10.76 11.84
C LYS A 159 41.57 -11.75 10.97
N GLY A 160 41.08 -12.06 9.77
CA GLY A 160 41.76 -12.90 8.77
C GLY A 160 42.87 -12.19 7.97
N VAL A 161 43.01 -10.87 8.10
CA VAL A 161 44.15 -10.13 7.54
C VAL A 161 45.27 -10.14 8.58
N ASN A 162 46.14 -11.13 8.44
CA ASN A 162 47.34 -11.41 9.23
C ASN A 162 47.93 -10.21 10.01
N LEU A 163 47.64 -10.14 11.32
CA LEU A 163 48.59 -9.69 12.33
C LEU A 163 49.55 -10.87 12.54
N SER A 164 50.68 -10.85 11.84
CA SER A 164 51.71 -11.89 11.90
C SER A 164 52.10 -12.22 13.35
N GLY A 165 51.63 -13.34 13.88
CA GLY A 165 52.02 -13.81 15.22
C GLY A 165 51.01 -14.68 15.98
N ILE A 166 49.79 -14.88 15.46
CA ILE A 166 48.81 -15.78 16.08
C ILE A 166 48.51 -16.90 15.09
N GLU A 167 48.89 -18.13 15.44
CA GLU A 167 48.47 -19.34 14.70
C GLU A 167 46.95 -19.48 14.81
N VAL A 168 46.27 -19.31 13.68
CA VAL A 168 44.83 -19.55 13.56
C VAL A 168 44.67 -20.85 12.78
N ASN A 169 43.98 -21.83 13.38
CA ASN A 169 43.66 -23.10 12.72
C ASN A 169 42.80 -22.84 11.47
N GLU A 170 43.29 -23.30 10.32
CA GLU A 170 42.61 -23.14 9.02
C GLU A 170 41.35 -24.03 8.89
N ASP A 171 41.20 -25.06 9.74
CA ASP A 171 40.02 -25.93 9.76
C ASP A 171 38.76 -25.25 10.36
N ASP A 172 38.90 -24.08 10.99
CA ASP A 172 37.76 -23.24 11.41
C ASP A 172 37.30 -22.27 10.29
N MET A 173 37.95 -22.29 9.11
CA MET A 173 37.64 -21.40 7.98
C MET A 173 36.70 -22.02 6.93
N GLU A 174 36.28 -23.28 7.07
CA GLU A 174 35.27 -23.86 6.17
C GLU A 174 33.84 -23.29 6.39
N ASP A 175 33.63 -22.52 7.46
CA ASP A 175 32.37 -21.84 7.75
C ASP A 175 32.54 -20.31 7.92
N SER A 176 33.33 -19.69 7.03
CA SER A 176 33.54 -18.24 7.03
C SER A 176 32.30 -17.45 6.55
N GLY A 177 31.10 -17.77 7.04
CA GLY A 177 30.05 -16.80 7.39
C GLY A 177 29.67 -15.71 6.37
N VAL A 178 29.81 -15.91 5.05
CA VAL A 178 29.24 -14.99 4.06
C VAL A 178 27.78 -15.36 3.89
N GLY A 179 26.97 -15.14 4.93
CA GLY A 179 25.51 -15.09 4.76
C GLY A 179 25.19 -14.14 3.61
N ASN A 180 24.17 -14.45 2.79
CA ASN A 180 23.79 -13.79 1.53
C ASN A 180 23.97 -12.25 1.52
N ARG A 181 25.21 -11.77 1.32
CA ARG A 181 25.59 -10.36 1.50
C ARG A 181 24.92 -9.48 0.46
N ALA A 182 24.79 -10.00 -0.76
CA ALA A 182 24.05 -9.35 -1.84
C ALA A 182 22.58 -9.16 -1.46
N GLY A 183 21.92 -10.21 -0.96
CA GLY A 183 20.56 -10.16 -0.44
C GLY A 183 20.40 -9.16 0.72
N MET A 184 21.30 -9.20 1.72
CA MET A 184 21.26 -8.25 2.84
C MET A 184 21.42 -6.79 2.38
N MET A 185 22.36 -6.51 1.47
CA MET A 185 22.54 -5.17 0.90
C MET A 185 21.32 -4.71 0.09
N MET A 186 20.68 -5.65 -0.61
CA MET A 186 19.44 -5.38 -1.36
C MET A 186 18.29 -5.06 -0.41
N GLU A 187 18.09 -5.84 0.66
CA GLU A 187 17.07 -5.56 1.69
C GLU A 187 17.33 -4.21 2.38
N ILE A 188 18.60 -3.88 2.67
CA ILE A 188 18.96 -2.56 3.23
C ILE A 188 18.50 -1.43 2.31
N LYS A 189 18.85 -1.48 1.03
CA LYS A 189 18.48 -0.44 0.06
C LYS A 189 16.97 -0.33 -0.13
N ILE A 190 16.25 -1.46 -0.16
CA ILE A 190 14.78 -1.47 -0.23
C ILE A 190 14.17 -0.83 1.02
N CYS A 191 14.67 -1.20 2.21
CA CYS A 191 14.21 -0.60 3.48
C CYS A 191 14.47 0.90 3.53
N GLU A 192 15.65 1.36 3.13
CA GLU A 192 16.00 2.79 3.10
C GLU A 192 15.08 3.56 2.14
N GLY A 193 14.84 3.06 0.92
CA GLY A 193 13.92 3.68 -0.03
C GLY A 193 12.45 3.66 0.42
N LEU A 194 12.02 2.65 1.19
CA LEU A 194 10.69 2.62 1.80
C LEU A 194 10.56 3.62 2.97
N LEU A 195 11.60 3.74 3.81
CA LEU A 195 11.62 4.69 4.93
C LEU A 195 11.60 6.14 4.47
N GLU A 196 12.28 6.47 3.37
CA GLU A 196 12.22 7.79 2.74
C GLU A 196 10.78 8.11 2.33
N LYS A 197 10.12 7.19 1.60
CA LYS A 197 8.72 7.35 1.18
C LYS A 197 7.74 7.48 2.36
N ILE A 198 7.95 6.73 3.44
CA ILE A 198 7.13 6.81 4.66
C ILE A 198 7.33 8.16 5.36
N SER A 199 8.56 8.68 5.39
CA SER A 199 8.85 9.99 5.97
C SER A 199 8.14 11.11 5.19
N GLU A 200 8.22 11.09 3.87
CA GLU A 200 7.49 12.01 3.00
C GLU A 200 5.97 11.90 3.16
N ALA A 201 5.46 10.67 3.22
CA ALA A 201 4.04 10.40 3.46
C ALA A 201 3.60 10.98 4.81
N SER A 202 4.38 10.78 5.87
CA SER A 202 4.04 11.24 7.21
C SER A 202 3.82 12.76 7.26
N VAL A 203 4.67 13.53 6.58
CA VAL A 203 4.52 15.00 6.46
C VAL A 203 3.27 15.35 5.66
N THR A 204 3.07 14.70 4.51
CA THR A 204 1.94 14.98 3.61
C THR A 204 0.58 14.62 4.23
N LEU A 205 0.56 13.58 5.07
CA LEU A 205 -0.67 13.02 5.62
C LEU A 205 -1.13 13.70 6.91
N GLN A 206 -0.29 14.47 7.60
CA GLN A 206 -0.69 15.18 8.84
C GLN A 206 -1.96 16.03 8.65
N ASN A 207 -2.06 16.75 7.53
CA ASN A 207 -3.21 17.60 7.22
C ASN A 207 -4.44 16.81 6.74
N LYS A 208 -4.31 15.50 6.50
CA LYS A 208 -5.37 14.64 6.00
C LYS A 208 -6.02 13.81 7.12
N MET A 209 -5.59 13.86 8.37
CA MET A 209 -6.08 12.90 9.38
C MET A 209 -7.47 13.20 9.98
N GLY A 210 -8.13 14.29 9.58
CA GLY A 210 -9.43 14.69 10.10
C GLY A 210 -10.64 13.89 9.57
N VAL A 211 -10.50 13.19 8.45
CA VAL A 211 -11.59 12.43 7.82
C VAL A 211 -11.40 10.93 8.06
N SER A 212 -12.47 10.26 8.48
CA SER A 212 -12.50 8.81 8.72
C SER A 212 -13.61 8.14 7.92
N LEU A 213 -13.36 6.87 7.57
CA LEU A 213 -14.31 5.95 6.96
C LEU A 213 -14.51 4.78 7.91
N SER A 214 -15.75 4.54 8.32
CA SER A 214 -16.11 3.32 9.07
C SER A 214 -16.70 2.26 8.15
N LYS A 215 -16.57 0.99 8.55
CA LYS A 215 -17.21 -0.13 7.84
C LYS A 215 -18.74 0.03 7.81
N TYR A 216 -19.34 0.54 8.89
CA TYR A 216 -20.78 0.77 8.96
C TYR A 216 -21.27 1.76 7.89
N GLU A 217 -20.60 2.91 7.75
CA GLU A 217 -20.94 3.89 6.71
C GLU A 217 -20.79 3.30 5.30
N LEU A 218 -19.74 2.50 5.10
CA LEU A 218 -19.48 1.81 3.86
C LEU A 218 -20.58 0.78 3.52
N ASP A 219 -20.97 -0.05 4.48
CA ASP A 219 -22.03 -1.05 4.32
C ASP A 219 -23.39 -0.38 4.11
N LEU A 220 -23.65 0.76 4.76
CA LEU A 220 -24.86 1.56 4.54
C LEU A 220 -24.92 2.13 3.12
N ALA A 221 -23.84 2.73 2.62
CA ALA A 221 -23.79 3.27 1.25
C ALA A 221 -23.93 2.18 0.17
N LEU A 222 -23.52 0.94 0.49
CA LEU A 222 -23.67 -0.24 -0.36
C LEU A 222 -25.05 -0.91 -0.25
N GLY A 223 -25.96 -0.39 0.57
CA GLY A 223 -27.28 -1.00 0.81
C GLY A 223 -27.22 -2.34 1.55
N LYS A 224 -26.09 -2.66 2.19
CA LYS A 224 -25.86 -3.88 2.98
C LYS A 224 -26.25 -3.71 4.46
N GLY A 225 -26.54 -2.47 4.88
CA GLY A 225 -26.95 -2.11 6.24
C GLY A 225 -28.45 -2.28 6.51
N GLY A 226 -28.89 -3.50 6.81
CA GLY A 226 -30.21 -3.75 7.40
C GLY A 226 -30.09 -3.93 8.92
N GLY A 227 -30.24 -2.86 9.69
CA GLY A 227 -30.43 -2.94 11.16
C GLY A 227 -29.68 -1.88 11.97
N GLY A 228 -30.41 -0.85 12.41
CA GLY A 228 -30.21 -0.20 13.72
C GLY A 228 -28.98 0.71 13.91
N GLY A 229 -29.14 1.99 13.55
CA GLY A 229 -28.69 3.13 14.37
C GLY A 229 -27.22 3.56 14.32
N MET A 230 -26.93 4.65 13.60
CA MET A 230 -26.24 5.85 14.14
C MET A 230 -26.33 7.05 13.16
N PHE A 231 -27.51 7.29 12.57
CA PHE A 231 -27.85 8.54 11.89
C PHE A 231 -29.30 8.91 12.28
N GLY A 232 -29.45 9.85 13.23
CA GLY A 232 -30.72 10.50 13.62
C GLY A 232 -31.69 9.60 14.40
N SER A 233 -32.05 9.91 15.65
CA SER A 233 -33.02 10.97 16.00
C SER A 233 -34.26 10.92 15.12
N GLU A 234 -35.41 10.72 15.77
CA GLU A 234 -36.76 10.72 15.24
C GLU A 234 -36.95 11.69 14.05
N GLY A 235 -37.39 11.15 12.90
CA GLY A 235 -38.10 11.95 11.90
C GLY A 235 -37.36 12.40 10.63
N SER A 236 -36.20 11.86 10.26
CA SER A 236 -35.60 12.16 8.95
C SER A 236 -35.40 10.93 8.09
N ASP A 237 -36.05 10.89 6.93
CA ASP A 237 -35.76 9.94 5.85
C ASP A 237 -34.28 10.07 5.49
N ILE A 238 -33.48 9.02 5.73
CA ILE A 238 -32.06 9.01 5.39
C ILE A 238 -31.94 9.15 3.87
N ASN A 239 -31.44 10.30 3.41
CA ASN A 239 -31.18 10.52 1.99
C ASN A 239 -29.96 9.67 1.57
N VAL A 240 -30.25 8.54 0.93
CA VAL A 240 -29.25 7.57 0.46
C VAL A 240 -28.22 8.21 -0.48
N GLU A 241 -28.63 9.14 -1.36
CA GLU A 241 -27.72 9.83 -2.28
C GLU A 241 -26.71 10.71 -1.54
N GLN A 242 -27.15 11.41 -0.48
CA GLN A 242 -26.25 12.21 0.36
C GLN A 242 -25.24 11.32 1.09
N VAL A 243 -25.67 10.16 1.62
CA VAL A 243 -24.78 9.19 2.27
C VAL A 243 -23.76 8.64 1.27
N GLN A 244 -24.19 8.28 0.05
CA GLN A 244 -23.30 7.78 -1.00
C GLN A 244 -22.26 8.82 -1.44
N GLY A 245 -22.63 10.09 -1.56
CA GLY A 245 -21.69 11.18 -1.88
C GLY A 245 -20.64 11.41 -0.78
N ILE A 246 -21.07 11.40 0.49
CA ILE A 246 -20.16 11.52 1.64
C ILE A 246 -19.20 10.33 1.69
N VAL A 247 -19.70 9.10 1.55
CA VAL A 247 -18.89 7.89 1.59
C VAL A 247 -17.90 7.84 0.43
N THR A 248 -18.31 8.23 -0.78
CA THR A 248 -17.40 8.35 -1.94
C THR A 248 -16.22 9.28 -1.63
N THR A 249 -16.49 10.45 -1.05
CA THR A 249 -15.45 11.41 -0.65
C THR A 249 -14.53 10.82 0.43
N LYS A 250 -15.09 10.16 1.44
CA LYS A 250 -14.33 9.48 2.49
C LYS A 250 -13.46 8.35 1.96
N ILE A 251 -13.93 7.59 0.96
CA ILE A 251 -13.13 6.54 0.32
C ILE A 251 -11.97 7.16 -0.45
N MET A 252 -12.19 8.21 -1.25
CA MET A 252 -11.11 8.90 -1.98
C MET A 252 -10.01 9.36 -1.01
N HIS A 253 -10.44 9.96 0.09
CA HIS A 253 -9.55 10.44 1.14
C HIS A 253 -8.80 9.31 1.84
N SER A 254 -9.49 8.20 2.12
CA SER A 254 -8.92 7.00 2.72
C SER A 254 -7.83 6.39 1.84
N ILE A 255 -8.08 6.27 0.54
CA ILE A 255 -7.08 5.80 -0.44
C ILE A 255 -5.87 6.74 -0.47
N ASP A 256 -6.11 8.05 -0.44
CA ASP A 256 -5.04 9.05 -0.39
C ASP A 256 -4.15 8.91 0.85
N MET A 257 -4.69 8.46 1.98
CA MET A 257 -3.94 8.21 3.21
C MET A 257 -3.08 6.94 3.18
N ILE A 258 -3.48 5.92 2.41
CA ILE A 258 -2.83 4.61 2.45
C ILE A 258 -2.05 4.25 1.19
N LYS A 259 -2.31 4.91 0.04
CA LYS A 259 -1.73 4.54 -1.27
C LYS A 259 -0.20 4.55 -1.33
N LEU A 260 0.47 5.32 -0.46
CA LEU A 260 1.94 5.40 -0.42
C LEU A 260 2.59 4.23 0.32
N ILE A 261 1.79 3.44 1.05
CA ILE A 261 2.24 2.26 1.79
C ILE A 261 1.98 1.05 0.90
N PRO A 262 3.02 0.41 0.34
CA PRO A 262 2.82 -0.66 -0.63
C PRO A 262 1.91 -1.76 -0.12
N MET A 263 2.03 -2.20 1.14
CA MET A 263 1.16 -3.25 1.71
C MET A 263 -0.33 -2.91 1.73
N MET A 264 -0.70 -1.63 1.59
CA MET A 264 -2.10 -1.18 1.57
C MET A 264 -2.70 -1.13 0.16
N ASN A 265 -1.95 -1.52 -0.87
CA ASN A 265 -2.44 -1.44 -2.24
C ASN A 265 -3.73 -2.26 -2.45
N SER A 266 -3.80 -3.50 -1.97
CA SER A 266 -5.00 -4.34 -2.10
C SER A 266 -6.18 -3.83 -1.28
N ALA A 267 -5.95 -3.36 -0.05
CA ALA A 267 -6.99 -2.67 0.74
C ALA A 267 -7.52 -1.43 -0.01
N GLY A 268 -6.64 -0.62 -0.59
CA GLY A 268 -7.01 0.52 -1.42
C GLY A 268 -7.79 0.13 -2.68
N LEU A 269 -7.41 -0.96 -3.35
CA LEU A 269 -8.12 -1.45 -4.53
C LEU A 269 -9.53 -1.92 -4.15
N SER A 270 -9.67 -2.67 -3.06
CA SER A 270 -10.97 -3.08 -2.50
C SER A 270 -11.86 -1.88 -2.18
N LEU A 271 -11.30 -0.82 -1.58
CA LEU A 271 -12.01 0.43 -1.35
C LEU A 271 -12.46 1.11 -2.66
N ALA A 272 -11.61 1.15 -3.68
CA ALA A 272 -11.98 1.71 -4.99
C ALA A 272 -13.04 0.87 -5.72
N GLU A 273 -13.02 -0.45 -5.57
CA GLU A 273 -14.06 -1.35 -6.08
C GLU A 273 -15.41 -1.12 -5.39
N LYS A 274 -15.40 -0.95 -4.06
CA LYS A 274 -16.61 -0.57 -3.32
C LYS A 274 -17.12 0.82 -3.71
N MET A 275 -16.23 1.78 -3.96
CA MET A 275 -16.64 3.09 -4.50
C MET A 275 -17.34 2.94 -5.85
N LYS A 276 -16.84 2.05 -6.71
CA LYS A 276 -17.48 1.75 -8.00
C LYS A 276 -18.85 1.07 -7.80
N GLU A 277 -19.04 0.23 -6.79
CA GLU A 277 -20.36 -0.33 -6.44
C GLU A 277 -21.35 0.77 -6.01
N ILE A 278 -20.86 1.84 -5.37
CA ILE A 278 -21.66 2.98 -4.95
C ILE A 278 -22.01 3.89 -6.14
N GLU A 279 -21.02 4.25 -6.95
CA GLU A 279 -21.19 5.16 -8.09
C GLU A 279 -20.20 4.80 -9.21
N ASP A 280 -20.72 4.25 -10.31
CA ASP A 280 -19.90 3.76 -11.44
C ASP A 280 -19.82 4.72 -12.63
N LYS A 281 -20.63 5.79 -12.63
CA LYS A 281 -20.71 6.75 -13.75
C LYS A 281 -19.74 7.93 -13.60
N ILE A 282 -19.10 8.07 -12.45
CA ILE A 282 -18.08 9.09 -12.21
C ILE A 282 -16.68 8.55 -12.54
N PRO A 283 -15.72 9.43 -12.90
CA PRO A 283 -14.35 9.00 -13.22
C PRO A 283 -13.57 8.47 -12.00
N TYR A 284 -13.96 8.86 -10.80
CA TYR A 284 -13.15 8.73 -9.58
C TYR A 284 -12.77 7.30 -9.16
N PRO A 285 -13.66 6.28 -9.18
CA PRO A 285 -13.25 4.92 -8.84
C PRO A 285 -12.10 4.43 -9.72
N TRP A 286 -12.17 4.73 -11.02
CA TRP A 286 -11.12 4.38 -11.98
C TRP A 286 -9.84 5.19 -11.77
N VAL A 287 -9.94 6.49 -11.43
CA VAL A 287 -8.77 7.29 -11.03
C VAL A 287 -8.09 6.67 -9.81
N MET A 288 -8.84 6.25 -8.79
CA MET A 288 -8.26 5.64 -7.59
C MET A 288 -7.52 4.32 -7.90
N ILE A 289 -8.12 3.45 -8.72
CA ILE A 289 -7.46 2.22 -9.20
C ILE A 289 -6.18 2.57 -9.98
N GLY A 290 -6.23 3.60 -10.83
CA GLY A 290 -5.07 4.12 -11.56
C GLY A 290 -3.94 4.58 -10.65
N ARG A 291 -4.26 5.39 -9.63
CA ARG A 291 -3.31 5.88 -8.61
C ARG A 291 -2.62 4.73 -7.89
N LEU A 292 -3.38 3.76 -7.40
CA LEU A 292 -2.86 2.61 -6.66
C LEU A 292 -1.89 1.78 -7.51
N ASN A 293 -2.29 1.41 -8.73
CA ASN A 293 -1.42 0.69 -9.65
C ASN A 293 -0.16 1.49 -10.02
N GLN A 294 -0.27 2.82 -10.18
CA GLN A 294 0.91 3.67 -10.41
C GLN A 294 1.87 3.68 -9.20
N GLN A 295 1.37 3.61 -7.96
CA GLN A 295 2.24 3.46 -6.79
C GLN A 295 2.96 2.11 -6.79
N MET A 296 2.32 1.04 -7.24
CA MET A 296 2.98 -0.25 -7.42
C MET A 296 4.08 -0.22 -8.49
N VAL A 297 3.89 0.53 -9.60
CA VAL A 297 4.97 0.76 -10.58
C VAL A 297 6.18 1.41 -9.91
N ARG A 298 5.95 2.48 -9.13
CA ARG A 298 7.01 3.20 -8.39
C ARG A 298 7.70 2.31 -7.34
N TYR A 299 6.97 1.39 -6.73
CA TYR A 299 7.53 0.41 -5.80
C TYR A 299 8.44 -0.59 -6.51
N HIS A 300 8.00 -1.16 -7.64
CA HIS A 300 8.82 -2.11 -8.39
C HIS A 300 10.06 -1.48 -9.01
N ILE A 301 9.98 -0.24 -9.51
CA ILE A 301 11.16 0.49 -10.00
C ILE A 301 12.16 0.75 -8.87
N MET A 302 11.70 1.19 -7.69
CA MET A 302 12.57 1.37 -6.52
C MET A 302 13.28 0.07 -6.12
N ARG A 303 12.60 -1.08 -6.17
CA ARG A 303 13.24 -2.38 -5.94
C ARG A 303 14.33 -2.67 -6.96
N MET A 304 14.09 -2.40 -8.24
CA MET A 304 15.09 -2.57 -9.29
C MET A 304 16.31 -1.67 -9.07
N GLU A 305 16.10 -0.42 -8.67
CA GLU A 305 17.16 0.53 -8.31
C GLU A 305 17.98 0.04 -7.09
N ALA A 306 17.33 -0.69 -6.17
CA ALA A 306 17.99 -1.36 -5.06
C ALA A 306 18.77 -2.64 -5.47
N GLY A 307 18.69 -3.07 -6.73
CA GLY A 307 19.38 -4.24 -7.28
C GLY A 307 18.51 -5.49 -7.43
N ASP A 308 17.20 -5.39 -7.18
CA ASP A 308 16.27 -6.50 -7.29
C ASP A 308 15.70 -6.64 -8.71
N ASP A 309 16.44 -7.32 -9.58
CA ASP A 309 15.99 -7.58 -10.96
C ASP A 309 14.74 -8.47 -11.04
N GLN A 310 14.42 -9.23 -9.99
CA GLN A 310 13.18 -10.03 -9.92
C GLN A 310 11.93 -9.14 -9.82
N ALA A 311 12.07 -7.85 -9.52
CA ALA A 311 10.95 -6.91 -9.55
C ALA A 311 10.54 -6.49 -10.98
N ARG A 312 11.45 -6.60 -11.96
CA ARG A 312 11.24 -6.15 -13.35
C ARG A 312 9.99 -6.72 -14.03
N PRO A 313 9.67 -8.02 -13.92
CA PRO A 313 8.48 -8.59 -14.55
C PRO A 313 7.15 -7.98 -14.06
N PHE A 314 7.14 -7.26 -12.93
CA PHE A 314 5.93 -6.67 -12.34
C PHE A 314 5.71 -5.21 -12.73
N VAL A 315 6.73 -4.51 -13.23
CA VAL A 315 6.63 -3.08 -13.60
C VAL A 315 5.62 -2.87 -14.73
N ALA A 316 5.78 -3.59 -15.85
CA ALA A 316 4.91 -3.42 -17.01
C ALA A 316 3.45 -3.86 -16.74
N PRO A 317 3.17 -4.99 -16.07
CA PRO A 317 1.81 -5.34 -15.65
C PRO A 317 1.14 -4.27 -14.78
N ALA A 318 1.83 -3.75 -13.76
CA ALA A 318 1.29 -2.69 -12.91
C ALA A 318 1.01 -1.40 -13.71
N PHE A 319 1.92 -1.04 -14.62
CA PHE A 319 1.72 0.13 -15.49
C PHE A 319 0.54 -0.05 -16.43
N ASN A 320 0.39 -1.23 -17.04
CA ASN A 320 -0.74 -1.54 -17.89
C ASN A 320 -2.06 -1.53 -17.12
N ALA A 321 -2.09 -2.03 -15.88
CA ALA A 321 -3.25 -1.94 -15.01
C ALA A 321 -3.64 -0.48 -14.72
N ALA A 322 -2.65 0.38 -14.46
CA ALA A 322 -2.87 1.82 -14.30
C ALA A 322 -3.44 2.45 -15.59
N VAL A 323 -2.82 2.20 -16.75
CA VAL A 323 -3.27 2.72 -18.05
C VAL A 323 -4.71 2.26 -18.37
N VAL A 324 -5.04 1.00 -18.12
CA VAL A 324 -6.40 0.48 -18.34
C VAL A 324 -7.40 1.19 -17.42
N ALA A 325 -7.06 1.38 -16.14
CA ALA A 325 -7.93 2.09 -15.20
C ALA A 325 -8.17 3.54 -15.64
N TYR A 326 -7.12 4.32 -15.92
CA TYR A 326 -7.30 5.70 -16.40
C TYR A 326 -8.02 5.77 -17.75
N ARG A 327 -7.77 4.85 -18.69
CA ARG A 327 -8.56 4.79 -19.94
C ARG A 327 -10.05 4.56 -19.68
N ARG A 328 -10.40 3.76 -18.68
CA ARG A 328 -11.81 3.59 -18.26
C ARG A 328 -12.37 4.85 -17.63
N SER A 329 -11.57 5.55 -16.81
CA SER A 329 -11.91 6.88 -16.29
C SER A 329 -12.17 7.88 -17.41
N MET A 330 -11.31 7.90 -18.44
CA MET A 330 -11.46 8.81 -19.58
C MET A 330 -12.72 8.55 -20.41
N LYS A 331 -13.31 7.34 -20.37
CA LYS A 331 -14.59 7.06 -21.04
C LYS A 331 -15.78 7.70 -20.35
N THR A 332 -15.66 8.08 -19.09
CA THR A 332 -16.72 8.78 -18.35
C THR A 332 -16.56 10.30 -18.40
N VAL A 333 -15.52 10.81 -19.07
CA VAL A 333 -15.22 12.24 -19.21
C VAL A 333 -15.52 12.69 -20.64
N SER A 334 -16.21 13.82 -20.79
CA SER A 334 -16.37 14.48 -22.09
C SER A 334 -15.09 15.23 -22.45
N GLN A 335 -14.33 14.76 -23.44
CA GLN A 335 -13.10 15.44 -23.87
C GLN A 335 -13.35 16.72 -24.68
N SER A 336 -14.51 16.82 -25.34
CA SER A 336 -14.88 18.02 -26.12
C SER A 336 -15.51 19.12 -25.27
N MET A 337 -16.08 18.77 -24.11
CA MET A 337 -16.66 19.72 -23.15
C MET A 337 -16.33 19.26 -21.71
N PRO A 338 -15.06 19.27 -21.31
CA PRO A 338 -14.63 18.86 -19.98
C PRO A 338 -15.14 19.83 -18.91
N LYS A 339 -15.45 19.31 -17.72
CA LYS A 339 -15.87 20.11 -16.55
C LYS A 339 -14.74 20.19 -15.52
N LYS A 340 -14.83 21.14 -14.59
CA LYS A 340 -13.86 21.26 -13.47
C LYS A 340 -13.69 19.97 -12.66
N GLN A 341 -14.77 19.23 -12.46
CA GLN A 341 -14.73 17.94 -11.75
C GLN A 341 -13.95 16.84 -12.49
N ASP A 342 -13.72 17.00 -13.81
CA ASP A 342 -13.00 16.04 -14.64
C ASP A 342 -11.49 16.29 -14.65
N LEU A 343 -11.05 17.46 -14.17
CA LEU A 343 -9.64 17.88 -14.13
C LEU A 343 -8.71 16.83 -13.49
N PRO A 344 -9.04 16.22 -12.33
CA PRO A 344 -8.18 15.19 -11.76
C PRO A 344 -7.97 13.99 -12.69
N ALA A 345 -9.02 13.52 -13.36
CA ALA A 345 -8.94 12.39 -14.26
C ALA A 345 -8.07 12.70 -15.50
N LEU A 346 -8.29 13.88 -16.10
CA LEU A 346 -7.52 14.37 -17.24
C LEU A 346 -6.04 14.55 -16.89
N ALA A 347 -5.75 15.29 -15.83
CA ALA A 347 -4.41 15.63 -15.38
C ALA A 347 -3.61 14.39 -14.97
N GLU A 348 -4.24 13.45 -14.26
CA GLU A 348 -3.55 12.23 -13.82
C GLU A 348 -3.29 11.26 -14.96
N PHE A 349 -4.21 11.13 -15.91
CA PHE A 349 -3.96 10.33 -17.10
C PHE A 349 -2.80 10.92 -17.91
N ALA A 350 -2.82 12.23 -18.15
CA ALA A 350 -1.73 12.97 -18.81
C ALA A 350 -0.38 12.73 -18.09
N ASN A 351 -0.33 12.88 -16.76
CA ASN A 351 0.87 12.60 -15.97
C ASN A 351 1.32 11.13 -16.05
N LEU A 352 0.40 10.16 -16.06
CA LEU A 352 0.75 8.74 -16.21
C LEU A 352 1.39 8.46 -17.57
N THR A 353 0.85 9.02 -18.65
CA THR A 353 1.40 8.81 -20.00
C THR A 353 2.82 9.37 -20.11
N TYR A 354 3.06 10.55 -19.54
CA TYR A 354 4.41 11.14 -19.47
C TYR A 354 5.35 10.29 -18.61
N TYR A 355 4.87 9.77 -17.47
CA TYR A 355 5.62 8.84 -16.65
C TYR A 355 6.02 7.56 -17.41
N GLY A 356 5.10 7.05 -18.24
CA GLY A 356 5.34 5.97 -19.19
C GLY A 356 6.48 6.27 -20.16
N TYR A 357 6.48 7.47 -20.74
CA TYR A 357 7.54 7.93 -21.64
C TYR A 357 8.91 8.02 -20.94
N ILE A 358 8.98 8.60 -19.74
CA ILE A 358 10.24 8.71 -18.99
C ILE A 358 10.81 7.32 -18.67
N ASN A 359 9.96 6.38 -18.24
CA ASN A 359 10.38 5.06 -17.79
C ASN A 359 10.28 3.97 -18.89
N ARG A 360 10.15 4.37 -20.17
CA ARG A 360 9.89 3.47 -21.31
C ARG A 360 10.92 2.35 -21.48
N GLN A 361 12.19 2.63 -21.17
CA GLN A 361 13.28 1.66 -21.28
C GLN A 361 13.18 0.59 -20.19
N ILE A 362 12.89 1.00 -18.95
CA ILE A 362 12.69 0.09 -17.81
C ILE A 362 11.50 -0.83 -18.08
N MET A 363 10.39 -0.27 -18.58
CA MET A 363 9.17 -0.99 -18.89
C MET A 363 9.19 -1.75 -20.22
N ARG A 364 10.22 -1.54 -21.07
CA ARG A 364 10.31 -2.09 -22.42
C ARG A 364 9.04 -1.82 -23.25
N LEU A 365 8.52 -0.60 -23.18
CA LEU A 365 7.32 -0.22 -23.91
C LEU A 365 7.58 -0.20 -25.42
N ASP A 366 6.67 -0.78 -26.19
CA ASP A 366 6.68 -0.68 -27.65
C ASP A 366 6.58 0.78 -28.10
N LYS A 367 7.33 1.14 -29.15
CA LYS A 367 7.45 2.52 -29.62
C LYS A 367 6.12 3.06 -30.13
N GLU A 368 5.38 2.27 -30.92
CA GLU A 368 4.10 2.69 -31.50
C GLU A 368 3.00 2.72 -30.43
N GLY A 369 2.99 1.75 -29.52
CA GLY A 369 2.13 1.75 -28.34
C GLY A 369 2.36 3.00 -27.47
N LEU A 370 3.62 3.39 -27.27
CA LEU A 370 3.98 4.58 -26.50
C LEU A 370 3.56 5.88 -27.19
N LYS A 371 3.73 6.00 -28.51
CA LYS A 371 3.24 7.17 -29.28
C LYS A 371 1.72 7.34 -29.13
N LYS A 372 0.96 6.26 -29.29
CA LYS A 372 -0.50 6.28 -29.11
C LYS A 372 -0.89 6.68 -27.69
N LEU A 373 -0.15 6.19 -26.69
CA LEU A 373 -0.38 6.56 -25.30
C LEU A 373 -0.06 8.04 -25.04
N LEU A 374 1.05 8.54 -25.56
CA LEU A 374 1.44 9.95 -25.45
C LEU A 374 0.45 10.89 -26.13
N GLN A 375 -0.03 10.53 -27.33
CA GLN A 375 -1.08 11.30 -28.01
C GLN A 375 -2.32 11.43 -27.11
N ALA A 376 -2.84 10.31 -26.60
CA ALA A 376 -4.01 10.31 -25.74
C ALA A 376 -3.77 11.11 -24.44
N GLY A 377 -2.54 11.11 -23.92
CA GLY A 377 -2.14 11.95 -22.79
C GLY A 377 -2.12 13.44 -23.13
N LYS A 378 -1.61 13.80 -24.32
CA LYS A 378 -1.61 15.17 -24.84
C LYS A 378 -3.04 15.67 -25.02
N ASP A 379 -3.92 14.87 -25.62
CA ASP A 379 -5.33 15.22 -25.82
C ASP A 379 -6.03 15.45 -24.47
N ALA A 380 -5.71 14.66 -23.45
CA ALA A 380 -6.23 14.88 -22.09
C ALA A 380 -5.68 16.16 -21.45
N ALA A 381 -4.42 16.51 -21.69
CA ALA A 381 -3.82 17.75 -21.19
C ALA A 381 -4.40 18.98 -21.90
N ASP A 382 -4.65 18.90 -23.21
CA ASP A 382 -5.34 19.96 -23.97
C ASP A 382 -6.74 20.18 -23.39
N ALA A 383 -7.51 19.10 -23.20
CA ALA A 383 -8.84 19.18 -22.61
C ALA A 383 -8.79 19.79 -21.20
N ALA A 384 -7.81 19.43 -20.35
CA ALA A 384 -7.63 20.07 -19.04
C ALA A 384 -7.36 21.58 -19.17
N MET A 385 -6.51 21.98 -20.12
CA MET A 385 -6.16 23.38 -20.37
C MET A 385 -7.36 24.23 -20.81
N THR A 386 -8.31 23.66 -21.55
CA THR A 386 -9.56 24.38 -21.91
C THR A 386 -10.43 24.73 -20.71
N VAL A 387 -10.27 24.02 -19.59
CA VAL A 387 -11.00 24.28 -18.33
C VAL A 387 -10.19 25.18 -17.39
N ASP A 388 -8.87 25.00 -17.36
CA ASP A 388 -7.97 25.70 -16.45
C ASP A 388 -6.57 25.83 -17.09
N GLU A 389 -6.18 27.07 -17.39
CA GLU A 389 -4.91 27.40 -18.06
C GLU A 389 -3.67 27.02 -17.23
N SER A 390 -3.80 26.78 -15.93
CA SER A 390 -2.69 26.33 -15.09
C SER A 390 -2.11 24.97 -15.52
N TYR A 391 -2.81 24.23 -16.37
CA TYR A 391 -2.33 22.98 -16.98
C TYR A 391 -1.45 23.17 -18.23
N ALA A 392 -1.25 24.40 -18.72
CA ALA A 392 -0.38 24.68 -19.87
C ALA A 392 1.05 24.08 -19.76
N PRO A 393 1.75 24.10 -18.59
CA PRO A 393 3.05 23.47 -18.45
C PRO A 393 3.01 21.94 -18.67
N MET A 394 1.91 21.28 -18.27
CA MET A 394 1.73 19.85 -18.46
C MET A 394 1.53 19.51 -19.94
N GLN A 395 0.71 20.30 -20.62
CA GLN A 395 0.45 20.19 -22.05
C GLN A 395 1.73 20.37 -22.86
N ALA A 396 2.48 21.45 -22.61
CA ALA A 396 3.76 21.73 -23.28
C ALA A 396 4.78 20.59 -23.07
N ARG A 397 4.85 20.02 -21.86
CA ARG A 397 5.74 18.89 -21.55
C ARG A 397 5.39 17.63 -22.35
N LEU A 398 4.09 17.33 -22.48
CA LEU A 398 3.62 16.20 -23.29
C LEU A 398 3.85 16.42 -24.78
N LEU A 399 3.65 17.65 -25.26
CA LEU A 399 3.93 18.01 -26.65
C LEU A 399 5.41 17.78 -27.00
N ARG A 400 6.33 18.24 -26.14
CA ARG A 400 7.77 17.98 -26.31
C ARG A 400 8.09 16.48 -26.34
N ALA A 401 7.43 15.69 -25.50
CA ALA A 401 7.59 14.23 -25.51
C ALA A 401 7.02 13.57 -26.78
N CYS A 402 5.93 14.07 -27.34
CA CYS A 402 5.41 13.60 -28.62
C CYS A 402 6.38 13.93 -29.76
N ASN A 403 6.91 15.16 -29.76
CA ASN A 403 7.84 15.62 -30.80
C ASN A 403 9.19 14.91 -30.74
N SER A 404 9.72 14.60 -29.54
CA SER A 404 10.92 13.76 -29.41
C SER A 404 10.72 12.32 -29.90
N MET A 405 9.48 11.85 -29.95
CA MET A 405 9.10 10.55 -30.52
C MET A 405 8.84 10.60 -32.03
N GLY A 406 9.02 11.78 -32.66
CA GLY A 406 8.87 12.00 -34.10
C GLY A 406 7.42 12.16 -34.57
N MET A 407 6.52 12.67 -33.71
CA MET A 407 5.09 12.80 -34.04
C MET A 407 4.72 14.12 -34.75
N GLY A 408 5.61 15.13 -34.75
CA GLY A 408 5.41 16.37 -35.53
C GLY A 408 4.16 17.16 -35.17
N LEU A 409 3.80 17.23 -33.89
CA LEU A 409 2.63 17.96 -33.40
C LEU A 409 2.98 19.45 -33.18
N SER A 410 2.11 20.36 -33.62
CA SER A 410 2.18 21.78 -33.30
C SER A 410 1.49 22.09 -31.96
N GLU A 411 1.89 23.19 -31.32
CA GLU A 411 1.03 23.84 -30.30
C GLU A 411 -0.27 24.21 -31.02
N GLY A 412 -1.40 23.71 -30.55
CA GLY A 412 -2.69 24.01 -31.17
C GLY A 412 -2.93 25.51 -31.08
N GLU A 413 -3.24 26.16 -32.21
CA GLU A 413 -3.69 27.54 -32.24
C GLU A 413 -4.94 27.65 -31.36
N THR A 414 -4.83 28.40 -30.26
CA THR A 414 -5.98 28.97 -29.58
C THR A 414 -6.75 29.78 -30.62
N GLN A 415 -7.89 29.24 -31.07
CA GLN A 415 -8.85 30.05 -31.80
C GLN A 415 -9.38 31.10 -30.82
N GLU A 416 -9.02 32.35 -31.09
CA GLU A 416 -9.54 33.56 -30.43
C GLU A 416 -11.06 33.66 -30.49
#